data_AF-A0A9J5XWS2-F1
#
_entry.id   AF-A0A9J5XWS2-F1
#
_cell.length_a   1.000
_cell.length_b   1.000
_cell.length_c   1.000
_cell.angle_alpha   90.00
_cell.angle_beta   90.00
_cell.angle_gamma   90.00
#
_symmetry.space_group_name_H-M   'P 1'
#
loop_
_entity.id
_entity.type
_entity.pdbx_description
1 polymer ?
#
loop_
_entity_poly.entity_id
_entity_poly.type
_entity_poly.pdbx_seq_one_letter_code
_entity_poly.pdbx_strand_id
1 'polypeptide(L)'
;MDHWISINRVQHKVSISNLPISLLLKGRFTYLLLFLHRTGSHAPTRTKILQLRLKKSSDNPHYLAFVIWYQQGKKDITAVQLCETQNFVCKLLDRTHGAVWTTTSPPRGPLQIRMLLSVDDEDETWVVPVNNIPENWKAGDTYDSGIQADA
;
A
#
# COMPACT_ATOMS: atom_id res chain seq x y z
N MET A 1 -6.06 23.51 47.05
CA MET A 1 -5.28 24.59 46.43
C MET A 1 -4.91 24.17 45.03
N ASP A 2 -5.16 25.10 44.10
CA ASP A 2 -4.57 25.31 42.77
C ASP A 2 -4.77 24.26 41.65
N HIS A 3 -4.97 24.61 40.37
CA HIS A 3 -6.00 25.36 39.62
C HIS A 3 -5.85 24.93 38.12
N TRP A 4 -6.83 25.25 37.26
CA TRP A 4 -6.79 25.32 35.75
C TRP A 4 -6.90 24.01 34.92
N ILE A 5 -7.65 23.86 33.80
CA ILE A 5 -8.61 24.66 32.99
C ILE A 5 -9.60 23.66 32.34
N SER A 6 -10.87 24.06 32.25
CA SER A 6 -11.88 23.48 31.34
C SER A 6 -12.22 24.51 30.28
N ILE A 7 -12.26 24.14 28.98
CA ILE A 7 -13.23 24.69 28.02
C ILE A 7 -13.61 23.65 26.94
N ASN A 8 -14.72 22.97 27.18
CA ASN A 8 -15.88 22.73 26.30
C ASN A 8 -15.75 22.84 24.77
N ARG A 9 -16.14 21.79 24.03
CA ARG A 9 -17.37 21.80 23.18
C ARG A 9 -17.81 20.40 22.71
N VAL A 10 -18.90 19.93 23.32
CA VAL A 10 -20.02 19.15 22.75
C VAL A 10 -19.70 18.08 21.69
N GLN A 11 -19.59 16.82 22.13
CA GLN A 11 -19.87 15.68 21.27
C GLN A 11 -21.40 15.55 21.17
N HIS A 12 -21.99 16.09 20.11
CA HIS A 12 -23.35 15.69 19.72
C HIS A 12 -23.26 14.24 19.23
N LYS A 13 -23.59 13.30 20.10
CA LYS A 13 -23.91 11.93 19.71
C LYS A 13 -25.23 11.99 18.94
N VAL A 14 -25.17 12.15 17.63
CA VAL A 14 -26.34 11.94 16.78
C VAL A 14 -26.61 10.44 16.75
N SER A 15 -27.53 10.01 17.60
CA SER A 15 -28.12 8.67 17.51
C SER A 15 -29.03 8.68 16.28
N ILE A 16 -28.58 8.05 15.18
CA ILE A 16 -29.42 7.79 14.02
C ILE A 16 -30.29 6.57 14.35
N SER A 17 -31.21 6.76 15.29
CA SER A 17 -32.25 5.79 15.63
C SER A 17 -33.57 6.55 15.64
N ASN A 18 -34.13 6.77 14.45
CA ASN A 18 -35.57 6.91 14.17
C ASN A 18 -35.75 7.45 12.75
N LEU A 19 -35.97 6.55 11.79
CA LEU A 19 -36.71 6.87 10.57
C LEU A 19 -37.91 5.93 10.50
N PRO A 20 -39.14 6.45 10.27
CA PRO A 20 -40.32 5.61 10.18
C PRO A 20 -40.27 4.74 8.91
N ILE A 21 -40.36 3.43 9.11
CA ILE A 21 -40.60 2.45 8.04
C ILE A 21 -42.07 2.57 7.65
N SER A 22 -42.39 3.41 6.68
CA SER A 22 -43.62 3.27 5.90
C SER A 22 -43.54 4.03 4.59
N LEU A 23 -43.98 3.35 3.53
CA LEU A 23 -44.26 3.82 2.18
C LEU A 23 -43.10 3.77 1.17
N LEU A 24 -43.04 2.67 0.41
CA LEU A 24 -43.02 2.67 -1.07
C LEU A 24 -43.05 1.23 -1.61
N LEU A 25 -44.24 0.61 -1.61
CA LEU A 25 -44.56 -0.40 -2.60
C LEU A 25 -45.01 0.34 -3.86
N LYS A 26 -44.09 0.55 -4.80
CA LYS A 26 -44.35 0.58 -6.25
C LYS A 26 -43.03 0.79 -7.01
N GLY A 27 -42.59 -0.26 -7.70
CA GLY A 27 -41.73 -0.14 -8.88
C GLY A 27 -40.25 -0.52 -8.69
N ARG A 28 -39.90 -1.63 -9.34
CA ARG A 28 -38.62 -1.96 -10.03
C ARG A 28 -37.27 -1.75 -9.30
N PHE A 29 -36.53 -2.87 -9.27
CA PHE A 29 -35.08 -3.02 -9.08
C PHE A 29 -34.52 -2.60 -7.71
N THR A 30 -34.52 -3.55 -6.79
CA THR A 30 -33.77 -3.51 -5.55
C THR A 30 -32.27 -3.62 -5.87
N TYR A 31 -31.54 -2.51 -5.84
CA TYR A 31 -30.08 -2.54 -5.82
C TYR A 31 -29.61 -2.75 -4.38
N LEU A 32 -28.95 -3.87 -4.11
CA LEU A 32 -28.28 -4.12 -2.84
C LEU A 32 -27.00 -3.28 -2.79
N LEU A 33 -26.98 -2.15 -2.07
CA LEU A 33 -25.74 -1.45 -1.76
C LEU A 33 -24.97 -2.24 -0.69
N LEU A 34 -23.90 -2.91 -1.10
CA LEU A 34 -22.90 -3.46 -0.20
C LEU A 34 -21.91 -2.33 0.17
N PHE A 35 -22.03 -1.79 1.37
CA PHE A 35 -21.00 -0.93 1.95
C PHE A 35 -19.88 -1.79 2.54
N LEU A 36 -18.79 -1.95 1.79
CA LEU A 36 -17.57 -2.58 2.29
C LEU A 36 -16.80 -1.56 3.14
N HIS A 37 -16.82 -1.74 4.45
CA HIS A 37 -15.93 -1.01 5.35
C HIS A 37 -14.67 -1.86 5.55
N ARG A 38 -13.48 -1.27 5.32
CA ARG A 38 -12.20 -1.96 5.51
C ARG A 38 -11.99 -2.21 7.01
N THR A 39 -12.35 -3.41 7.48
CA THR A 39 -12.01 -3.84 8.85
C THR A 39 -10.56 -4.31 8.87
N GLY A 40 -9.67 -3.57 9.52
CA GLY A 40 -8.31 -4.04 9.79
C GLY A 40 -8.37 -5.35 10.60
N SER A 41 -7.76 -6.42 10.08
CA SER A 41 -7.77 -7.72 10.77
C SER A 41 -6.91 -7.67 12.04
N HIS A 42 -7.51 -7.90 13.21
CA HIS A 42 -6.79 -8.02 14.48
C HIS A 42 -6.24 -9.46 14.65
N ALA A 43 -5.21 -9.78 13.87
CA ALA A 43 -4.42 -11.00 14.04
C ALA A 43 -3.22 -10.71 14.98
N PRO A 44 -2.74 -11.67 15.79
CA PRO A 44 -1.55 -11.48 16.62
C PRO A 44 -0.39 -10.97 15.77
N THR A 45 0.30 -9.94 16.26
CA THR A 45 1.28 -9.09 15.56
C THR A 45 2.52 -9.89 15.14
N ARG A 46 2.36 -10.68 14.07
CA ARG A 46 3.47 -11.27 13.33
C ARG A 46 4.11 -10.13 12.55
N THR A 47 5.29 -9.70 12.98
CA THR A 47 6.09 -8.77 12.20
C THR A 47 6.32 -9.35 10.81
N LYS A 48 5.80 -8.67 9.80
CA LYS A 48 5.88 -9.13 8.40
C LYS A 48 6.87 -8.26 7.67
N ILE A 49 7.91 -8.91 7.16
CA ILE A 49 8.90 -8.28 6.31
C ILE A 49 8.24 -8.02 4.95
N LEU A 50 8.44 -6.84 4.39
CA LEU A 50 7.96 -6.53 3.05
C LEU A 50 8.72 -7.40 2.03
N GLN A 51 7.97 -8.10 1.18
CA GLN A 51 8.55 -9.00 0.18
C GLN A 51 8.30 -8.48 -1.23
N LEU A 52 9.32 -8.55 -2.06
CA LEU A 52 9.24 -8.28 -3.49
C LEU A 52 9.23 -9.60 -4.23
N ARG A 53 8.12 -9.90 -4.90
CA ARG A 53 7.95 -11.13 -5.67
C ARG A 53 8.06 -10.84 -7.14
N LEU A 54 9.14 -11.27 -7.78
CA LEU A 54 9.31 -11.11 -9.22
C LEU A 54 8.33 -12.02 -9.95
N LYS A 55 7.77 -11.50 -11.04
CA LYS A 55 6.89 -12.27 -11.90
C LYS A 55 7.72 -13.24 -12.73
N LYS A 56 7.15 -14.41 -13.01
CA LYS A 56 7.76 -15.38 -13.94
C LYS A 56 7.88 -14.84 -15.38
N SER A 57 7.11 -13.80 -15.71
CA SER A 57 7.17 -13.11 -17.00
C SER A 57 8.30 -12.08 -17.09
N SER A 58 9.04 -11.84 -16.01
CA SER A 58 10.24 -11.00 -16.06
C SER A 58 11.34 -11.67 -16.86
N ASP A 59 12.19 -10.86 -17.48
CA ASP A 59 13.33 -11.28 -18.29
C ASP A 59 14.52 -10.38 -17.95
N ASN A 60 15.55 -10.93 -17.32
CA ASN A 60 16.75 -10.18 -16.97
C ASN A 60 17.67 -10.12 -18.21
N PRO A 61 18.10 -8.93 -18.70
CA PRO A 61 17.91 -7.59 -18.14
C PRO A 61 16.85 -6.72 -18.84
N HIS A 62 15.97 -7.28 -19.68
CA HIS A 62 15.11 -6.48 -20.57
C HIS A 62 13.78 -6.03 -19.98
N TYR A 63 13.21 -6.80 -19.05
CA TYR A 63 11.89 -6.54 -18.51
C TYR A 63 11.78 -6.99 -17.05
N LEU A 64 11.49 -6.05 -16.16
CA LEU A 64 11.26 -6.34 -14.75
C LEU A 64 9.79 -6.11 -14.42
N ALA A 65 9.18 -7.10 -13.75
CA ALA A 65 7.83 -7.03 -13.26
C ALA A 65 7.77 -7.69 -11.87
N PHE A 66 7.20 -7.03 -10.88
CA PHE A 66 7.09 -7.59 -9.54
C PHE A 66 5.86 -7.08 -8.79
N VAL A 67 5.51 -7.80 -7.73
CA VAL A 67 4.47 -7.39 -6.79
C VAL A 67 5.12 -7.12 -5.44
N ILE A 68 4.72 -6.01 -4.82
CA ILE A 68 5.10 -5.68 -3.46
C ILE A 68 4.05 -6.28 -2.52
N TRP A 69 4.47 -7.22 -1.68
CA TRP A 69 3.61 -7.81 -0.65
C TRP A 69 3.77 -7.00 0.63
N TYR A 70 2.89 -6.01 0.80
CA TYR A 70 2.84 -5.13 1.97
C TYR A 70 1.57 -5.40 2.80
N GLN A 71 1.73 -5.67 4.10
CA GLN A 71 0.68 -6.25 4.95
C GLN A 71 -0.02 -5.28 5.90
N GLN A 72 0.46 -4.04 6.03
CA GLN A 72 -0.06 -3.14 7.06
C GLN A 72 -1.31 -2.36 6.67
N GLY A 73 -1.68 -2.36 5.39
CA GLY A 73 -3.04 -2.03 4.94
C GLY A 73 -3.63 -0.69 5.40
N LYS A 74 -2.81 0.26 5.88
CA LYS A 74 -3.26 1.63 6.21
C LYS A 74 -2.74 2.65 5.20
N LYS A 75 -1.59 2.37 4.57
CA LYS A 75 -0.99 3.23 3.55
C LYS A 75 -1.01 2.52 2.20
N ASP A 76 -1.35 3.25 1.15
CA ASP A 76 -1.32 2.76 -0.22
C ASP A 76 -0.01 3.15 -0.89
N ILE A 77 0.54 2.24 -1.70
CA ILE A 77 1.72 2.53 -2.52
C ILE A 77 1.24 3.21 -3.79
N THR A 78 1.48 4.51 -3.92
CA THR A 78 1.03 5.34 -5.04
C THR A 78 2.05 5.40 -6.17
N ALA A 79 3.34 5.30 -5.85
CA ALA A 79 4.42 5.27 -6.83
C ALA A 79 5.57 4.37 -6.38
N VAL A 80 6.30 3.81 -7.35
CA VAL A 80 7.52 3.03 -7.10
C VAL A 80 8.62 3.52 -8.02
N GLN A 81 9.80 3.76 -7.46
CA GLN A 81 11.01 4.11 -8.19
C GLN A 81 12.05 3.00 -8.03
N LEU A 82 12.72 2.66 -9.13
CA LEU A 82 13.78 1.68 -9.21
C LEU A 82 15.10 2.40 -9.51
N CYS A 83 16.05 2.34 -8.59
CA CYS A 83 17.33 3.01 -8.70
C CYS A 83 18.48 2.00 -8.74
N GLU A 84 19.46 2.23 -9.60
CA GLU A 84 20.73 1.51 -9.56
C GLU A 84 21.63 2.07 -8.46
N THR A 85 22.23 1.21 -7.64
CA THR A 85 23.04 1.66 -6.50
C THR A 85 24.43 2.16 -6.88
N GLN A 86 24.95 1.77 -8.05
CA GLN A 86 26.29 2.13 -8.49
C GLN A 86 26.30 3.39 -9.36
N ASN A 87 25.40 3.45 -10.35
CA ASN A 87 25.31 4.54 -11.31
C ASN A 87 24.27 5.60 -10.93
N PHE A 88 23.51 5.40 -9.85
CA PHE A 88 22.47 6.30 -9.34
C PHE A 88 21.37 6.65 -10.35
N VAL A 89 21.19 5.83 -11.39
CA VAL A 89 20.12 5.97 -12.39
C VAL A 89 18.82 5.47 -11.80
N CYS A 90 17.80 6.32 -11.76
CA CYS A 90 16.47 5.97 -11.24
C CYS A 90 15.42 6.00 -12.35
N LYS A 91 14.49 5.04 -12.30
CA LYS A 91 13.32 4.97 -13.19
C LYS A 91 12.05 4.87 -12.35
N LEU A 92 11.06 5.69 -12.68
CA LEU A 92 9.71 5.49 -12.16
C LEU A 92 9.10 4.25 -12.83
N LEU A 93 8.38 3.44 -12.07
CA LEU A 93 7.78 2.21 -12.56
C LEU A 93 6.32 2.43 -12.95
N ASP A 94 5.90 1.72 -14.00
CA ASP A 94 4.51 1.69 -14.43
C ASP A 94 3.71 0.67 -13.61
N ARG A 95 2.50 1.04 -13.21
CA ARG A 95 1.53 0.12 -12.60
C ARG A 95 0.63 -0.42 -13.70
N THR A 96 0.75 -1.71 -14.01
CA THR A 96 0.02 -2.31 -15.13
C THR A 96 -1.36 -2.80 -14.73
N HIS A 97 -1.44 -3.80 -13.86
CA HIS A 97 -2.70 -4.35 -13.36
C HIS A 97 -2.56 -4.80 -11.91
N GLY A 98 -3.61 -4.59 -11.11
CA GLY A 98 -3.60 -4.89 -9.68
C GLY A 98 -2.49 -4.15 -8.95
N ALA A 99 -1.55 -4.89 -8.35
CA ALA A 99 -0.39 -4.38 -7.63
C ALA A 99 0.95 -4.75 -8.32
N VAL A 100 0.94 -4.96 -9.64
CA VAL A 100 2.12 -5.29 -10.42
C VAL A 100 2.80 -4.01 -10.93
N TRP A 101 4.06 -3.84 -10.55
CA TRP A 101 4.93 -2.75 -10.99
C TRP A 101 5.91 -3.25 -12.05
N THR A 102 6.11 -2.48 -13.12
CA THR A 102 6.87 -2.91 -14.28
C THR A 102 7.78 -1.84 -14.84
N THR A 103 8.86 -2.25 -15.50
CA THR A 103 9.68 -1.36 -16.34
C THR A 103 10.34 -2.14 -17.46
N THR A 104 10.45 -1.49 -18.62
CA THR A 104 11.26 -1.93 -19.74
C THR A 104 12.68 -1.39 -19.60
N SER A 105 13.67 -2.24 -19.91
CA SER A 105 15.09 -1.93 -19.78
C SER A 105 15.45 -1.43 -18.37
N PRO A 106 15.20 -2.22 -17.30
CA PRO A 106 15.66 -1.87 -15.96
C PRO A 106 17.16 -1.55 -15.96
N PRO A 107 17.65 -0.75 -14.99
CA PRO A 107 19.08 -0.60 -14.77
C PRO A 107 19.75 -1.97 -14.55
N ARG A 108 21.05 -2.08 -14.87
CA ARG A 108 21.72 -3.39 -14.91
C ARG A 108 22.37 -3.77 -13.58
N GLY A 109 22.91 -2.81 -12.83
CA GLY A 109 23.51 -3.07 -11.54
C GLY A 109 22.50 -3.45 -10.44
N PRO A 110 22.97 -3.61 -9.19
CA PRO A 110 22.11 -3.88 -8.05
C PRO A 110 21.05 -2.79 -7.89
N LEU A 111 19.81 -3.22 -7.61
CA LEU A 111 18.65 -2.35 -7.67
C LEU A 111 18.12 -2.05 -6.26
N GLN A 112 17.97 -0.76 -5.97
CA GLN A 112 17.26 -0.25 -4.81
C GLN A 112 15.85 0.15 -5.23
N ILE A 113 14.87 -0.21 -4.41
CA ILE A 113 13.48 0.19 -4.61
C ILE A 113 13.18 1.39 -3.71
N ARG A 114 12.31 2.29 -4.15
CA ARG A 114 11.73 3.35 -3.32
C ARG A 114 10.24 3.36 -3.55
N MET A 115 9.47 3.48 -2.49
CA MET A 115 8.01 3.44 -2.54
C MET A 115 7.48 4.74 -1.99
N LEU A 116 6.54 5.35 -2.70
CA LEU A 116 5.78 6.48 -2.21
C LEU A 116 4.53 5.94 -1.54
N LEU A 117 4.37 6.24 -0.25
CA LEU A 117 3.22 5.86 0.54
C LEU A 117 2.31 7.08 0.72
N SER A 118 1.01 6.90 0.49
CA SER A 118 -0.03 7.86 0.85
C SER A 118 -0.98 7.26 1.90
N VAL A 119 -1.49 8.11 2.78
CA VAL A 119 -2.63 7.83 3.66
C VAL A 119 -3.70 8.87 3.34
N ASP A 120 -4.96 8.49 3.45
CA ASP A 120 -6.07 9.45 3.31
C ASP A 120 -5.81 10.65 4.23
N ASP A 121 -5.82 11.85 3.66
CA ASP A 121 -5.61 13.14 4.32
C ASP A 121 -4.21 13.41 4.92
N GLU A 122 -3.16 12.65 4.59
CA GLU A 122 -1.76 12.91 5.01
C GLU A 122 -0.79 13.16 3.83
N ASP A 123 0.38 13.74 4.14
CA ASP A 123 1.46 13.97 3.18
C ASP A 123 2.10 12.66 2.67
N GLU A 124 2.45 12.64 1.39
CA GLU A 124 3.12 11.50 0.77
C GLU A 124 4.55 11.33 1.31
N THR A 125 4.93 10.09 1.65
CA THR A 125 6.24 9.79 2.22
C THR A 125 6.98 8.72 1.41
N TRP A 126 8.22 9.00 1.03
CA TRP A 126 9.10 8.02 0.42
C TRP A 126 9.71 7.08 1.46
N VAL A 127 9.61 5.78 1.21
CA VAL A 127 10.21 4.71 2.00
C VAL A 127 11.20 3.93 1.15
N VAL A 128 12.40 3.71 1.67
CA VAL A 128 13.49 3.01 0.99
C VAL A 128 13.85 1.74 1.76
N PRO A 129 13.64 0.54 1.18
CA PRO A 129 14.09 -0.70 1.77
C PRO A 129 15.59 -0.80 1.99
N VAL A 130 15.97 -1.49 3.05
CA VAL A 130 17.37 -1.70 3.44
C VAL A 130 18.06 -2.66 2.46
N ASN A 131 17.35 -3.69 2.03
CA ASN A 131 17.90 -4.71 1.15
C ASN A 131 17.69 -4.34 -0.32
N ASN A 132 18.76 -4.47 -1.10
CA ASN A 132 18.74 -4.29 -2.54
C ASN A 132 18.44 -5.63 -3.24
N ILE A 133 17.86 -5.55 -4.43
CA ILE A 133 17.75 -6.67 -5.36
C ILE A 133 19.11 -6.84 -6.04
N PRO A 134 19.69 -8.06 -6.06
CA PRO A 134 20.98 -8.29 -6.70
C PRO A 134 20.86 -8.15 -8.23
N GLU A 135 21.95 -7.78 -8.91
CA GLU A 135 22.01 -7.63 -10.38
C GLU A 135 21.54 -8.88 -11.15
N ASN A 136 21.89 -10.07 -10.66
CA ASN A 136 21.55 -11.35 -11.27
C ASN A 136 20.17 -11.89 -10.83
N TRP A 137 19.21 -11.01 -10.57
CA TRP A 137 17.87 -11.39 -10.15
C TRP A 137 17.20 -12.32 -11.16
N LYS A 138 16.34 -13.22 -10.67
CA LYS A 138 15.67 -14.22 -11.51
C LYS A 138 14.16 -14.06 -11.47
N ALA A 139 13.54 -14.34 -12.61
CA ALA A 139 12.09 -14.35 -12.74
C ALA A 139 11.48 -15.39 -11.79
N GLY A 140 10.46 -14.98 -11.02
CA GLY A 140 9.80 -15.84 -10.04
C GLY A 140 10.42 -15.87 -8.65
N ASP A 141 11.62 -15.30 -8.47
CA ASP A 141 12.25 -15.23 -7.15
C ASP A 141 11.55 -14.21 -6.24
N THR A 142 11.77 -14.37 -4.93
CA THR A 142 11.29 -13.44 -3.91
C THR A 142 12.46 -12.87 -3.13
N TYR A 143 12.48 -11.54 -2.99
CA TYR A 143 13.49 -10.82 -2.21
C TYR A 143 12.83 -10.12 -1.04
N ASP A 144 13.44 -10.27 0.14
CA ASP A 144 12.98 -9.58 1.34
C ASP A 144 13.60 -8.19 1.40
N SER A 145 12.79 -7.17 1.65
CA SER A 145 13.20 -5.78 1.61
C SER A 145 13.95 -5.32 2.87
N GLY A 146 13.99 -6.15 3.91
CA GLY A 146 14.64 -5.85 5.19
C GLY A 146 13.89 -4.81 6.04
N ILE A 147 12.80 -4.22 5.53
CA ILE A 147 11.92 -3.36 6.34
C ILE A 147 10.96 -4.27 7.10
N GLN A 148 11.01 -4.13 8.42
CA GLN A 148 9.96 -4.61 9.30
C GLN A 148 8.90 -3.52 9.36
N ALA A 149 7.69 -3.88 8.99
CA ALA A 149 6.57 -2.99 9.17
C ALA A 149 6.14 -3.13 10.64
N ASP A 150 6.44 -2.12 11.47
CA ASP A 150 6.07 -2.09 12.90
C ASP A 150 4.56 -1.92 13.05
N ALA A 151 3.94 -2.88 13.74
CA ALA A 151 2.49 -3.04 13.86
C ALA A 151 1.78 -1.90 14.59
#